data_AF-A0A0D0CTQ9-F1
#
_entry.id   AF-A0A0D0CTQ9-F1
#
_cell.length_a   1.000
_cell.length_b   1.000
_cell.length_c   1.000
_cell.angle_alpha   90.00
_cell.angle_beta   90.00
_cell.angle_gamma   90.00
#
_symmetry.space_group_name_H-M   'P 1'
#
loop_
_entity.id
_entity.type
_entity.pdbx_description
1 polymer ?
#
loop_
_entity_poly.entity_id
_entity_poly.type
_entity_poly.pdbx_seq_one_letter_code
_entity_poly.pdbx_strand_id
1 'polypeptide(L)'
;MGPTVLIDTAGVVLLWSLPEVLSSHFQDLMWGVLSPINAMLSRSVSEPTANGTWRIAYRNFDGADMQGCLNFSPVWFQQGRNASTACPEVSTTLKARNPDQGSRDWLEQMMVPSAVLLAAMAIMHPDLYAVGCEAVICLYQDLAVPHSDDPAFAKMAEMLRLWPSVFTAASVMVNCSTP
;
A
#
# COMPACT_ATOMS: atom_id res chain seq x y z
N MET A 1 -17.82 19.70 0.03
CA MET A 1 -16.94 20.46 -0.88
C MET A 1 -17.21 20.00 -2.31
N GLY A 2 -17.03 20.86 -3.32
CA GLY A 2 -17.15 20.46 -4.73
C GLY A 2 -15.80 20.00 -5.33
N PRO A 3 -15.80 19.40 -6.54
CA PRO A 3 -14.59 19.07 -7.26
C PRO A 3 -13.67 20.27 -7.42
N THR A 4 -12.38 20.11 -7.13
CA THR A 4 -11.37 21.18 -7.15
C THR A 4 -10.07 20.69 -7.76
N VAL A 5 -9.40 21.56 -8.53
CA VAL A 5 -8.09 21.32 -9.12
C VAL A 5 -7.13 22.43 -8.70
N LEU A 6 -5.93 22.07 -8.25
CA LEU A 6 -4.84 23.00 -8.00
C LEU A 6 -3.88 22.98 -9.19
N ILE A 7 -3.59 24.15 -9.74
CA ILE A 7 -2.73 24.32 -10.92
C ILE A 7 -1.61 25.30 -10.56
N ASP A 8 -0.39 25.03 -11.01
CA ASP A 8 0.74 25.94 -10.85
C ASP A 8 0.71 27.10 -11.87
N THR A 9 1.72 27.98 -11.80
CA THR A 9 1.84 29.13 -12.72
C THR A 9 2.15 28.75 -14.17
N ALA A 10 2.61 27.52 -14.42
CA ALA A 10 2.91 27.00 -15.75
C ALA A 10 1.73 26.22 -16.36
N GLY A 11 0.60 26.09 -15.65
CA GLY A 11 -0.56 25.34 -16.11
C GLY A 11 -0.51 23.85 -15.78
N VAL A 12 0.44 23.40 -14.95
CA VAL A 12 0.58 22.00 -14.53
C VAL A 12 -0.37 21.72 -13.37
N VAL A 13 -1.16 20.65 -13.49
CA VAL A 13 -2.04 20.21 -12.41
C VAL A 13 -1.23 19.55 -11.29
N LEU A 14 -1.28 20.14 -10.10
CA LEU A 14 -0.59 19.65 -8.91
C LEU A 14 -1.45 18.71 -8.06
N LEU A 15 -2.77 18.93 -8.02
CA LEU A 15 -3.70 18.17 -7.18
C LEU A 15 -5.10 18.14 -7.77
N TRP A 16 -5.72 16.96 -7.73
CA TRP A 16 -7.16 16.77 -7.95
C TRP A 16 -7.83 16.46 -6.61
N SER A 17 -8.92 17.15 -6.30
CA SER A 17 -9.83 16.81 -5.20
C SER A 17 -11.20 16.50 -5.79
N LEU A 18 -11.59 15.23 -5.75
CA LEU A 18 -12.83 14.71 -6.33
C LEU A 18 -13.67 14.03 -5.24
N PRO A 19 -14.35 14.79 -4.37
CA PRO A 19 -15.18 14.23 -3.32
C PRO A 19 -16.34 13.43 -3.92
N GLU A 20 -16.70 12.32 -3.27
CA GLU A 20 -17.86 11.48 -3.64
C GLU A 20 -17.82 10.90 -5.06
N VAL A 21 -16.64 10.83 -5.69
CA VAL A 21 -16.48 10.26 -7.05
C VAL A 21 -16.70 8.74 -7.08
N LEU A 22 -16.47 8.06 -5.97
CA LEU A 22 -16.69 6.62 -5.84
C LEU A 22 -18.13 6.35 -5.42
N SER A 23 -18.82 5.48 -6.16
CA SER A 23 -20.18 5.06 -5.81
C SER A 23 -20.22 4.39 -4.42
N SER A 24 -21.36 4.46 -3.73
CA SER A 24 -21.54 3.78 -2.44
C SER A 24 -21.21 2.29 -2.52
N HIS A 25 -21.65 1.62 -3.59
CA HIS A 25 -21.33 0.22 -3.84
C HIS A 25 -19.81 -0.05 -3.90
N PHE A 26 -19.05 0.84 -4.52
CA PHE A 26 -17.59 0.70 -4.61
C PHE A 26 -16.91 1.01 -3.28
N GLN A 27 -17.44 1.96 -2.50
CA GLN A 27 -16.98 2.21 -1.14
C GLN A 27 -17.22 1.00 -0.23
N ASP A 28 -18.40 0.36 -0.32
CA ASP A 28 -18.73 -0.86 0.41
C ASP A 28 -17.81 -2.02 0.01
N LEU A 29 -17.50 -2.14 -1.29
CA LEU A 29 -16.51 -3.10 -1.79
C LEU A 29 -15.14 -2.84 -1.14
N MET A 30 -14.64 -1.60 -1.20
CA MET A 30 -13.36 -1.22 -0.60
C MET A 30 -13.32 -1.40 0.91
N TRP A 31 -14.45 -1.26 1.60
CA TRP A 31 -14.54 -1.56 3.02
C TRP A 31 -14.53 -3.07 3.28
N GLY A 32 -15.29 -3.83 2.48
CA GLY A 32 -15.39 -5.29 2.58
C GLY A 32 -14.05 -6.00 2.40
N VAL A 33 -13.19 -5.52 1.49
CA VAL A 33 -11.86 -6.10 1.28
C VAL A 33 -10.96 -6.01 2.50
N LEU A 34 -11.27 -5.18 3.51
CA LEU A 34 -10.50 -5.06 4.75
C LEU A 34 -10.76 -6.22 5.72
N SER A 35 -11.84 -6.98 5.53
CA SER A 35 -12.21 -8.10 6.40
C SER A 35 -11.07 -9.10 6.65
N PRO A 36 -10.29 -9.54 5.65
CA PRO A 36 -9.18 -10.47 5.86
C PRO A 36 -8.06 -9.93 6.76
N ILE A 37 -7.85 -8.61 6.79
CA ILE A 37 -6.78 -7.96 7.57
C ILE A 37 -7.27 -7.31 8.87
N ASN A 38 -8.54 -7.44 9.23
CA ASN A 38 -9.11 -6.77 10.41
C ASN A 38 -8.37 -7.14 11.72
N ALA A 39 -8.09 -8.42 11.92
CA ALA A 39 -7.35 -8.87 13.10
C ALA A 39 -5.91 -8.32 13.12
N MET A 40 -5.28 -8.20 11.96
CA MET A 40 -3.95 -7.60 11.83
C MET A 40 -3.95 -6.10 12.13
N LEU A 41 -4.95 -5.38 11.61
CA LEU A 41 -5.17 -3.96 11.89
C LEU A 41 -5.30 -3.72 13.39
N SER A 42 -6.18 -4.49 14.05
CA SER A 42 -6.40 -4.37 15.50
C SER A 42 -5.13 -4.59 16.32
N ARG A 43 -4.26 -5.52 15.91
CA ARG A 43 -2.97 -5.80 16.59
C ARG A 43 -1.87 -4.78 16.27
N SER A 44 -2.05 -3.95 15.23
CA SER A 44 -1.04 -2.96 14.83
C SER A 44 -1.01 -1.73 15.74
N VAL A 45 -2.12 -1.47 16.43
CA VAL A 45 -2.24 -0.36 17.39
C VAL A 45 -1.56 -0.75 18.69
N SER A 46 -0.79 0.17 19.26
CA SER A 46 -0.03 -0.05 20.49
C SER A 46 -0.38 0.99 21.54
N GLU A 47 -0.37 0.56 22.81
CA GLU A 47 -0.45 1.48 23.94
C GLU A 47 0.71 2.49 23.90
N PRO A 48 0.50 3.75 24.33
CA PRO A 48 1.57 4.74 24.35
C PRO A 48 2.71 4.29 25.27
N THR A 49 3.86 3.95 24.68
CA THR A 49 5.09 3.70 25.42
C THR A 49 6.05 4.87 25.23
N ALA A 50 6.99 5.07 26.17
CA ALA A 50 7.96 6.17 26.12
C ALA A 50 8.82 6.18 24.84
N ASN A 51 8.96 5.02 24.17
CA ASN A 51 9.69 4.84 22.91
C ASN A 51 8.79 4.46 21.72
N GLY A 52 7.47 4.55 21.88
CA GLY A 52 6.51 4.14 20.86
C GLY A 52 6.45 5.12 19.69
N THR A 53 6.28 4.60 18.47
CA THR A 53 6.05 5.43 17.29
C THR A 53 4.67 6.08 17.38
N TRP A 54 4.61 7.41 17.31
CA TRP A 54 3.33 8.14 17.40
C TRP A 54 2.30 7.69 16.36
N ARG A 55 2.74 7.18 15.20
CA ARG A 55 1.87 6.71 14.10
C ARG A 55 0.97 5.51 14.45
N ILE A 56 1.31 4.75 15.48
CA ILE A 56 0.53 3.56 15.93
C ILE A 56 0.01 3.71 17.36
N ALA A 57 0.11 4.91 17.93
CA ALA A 57 -0.32 5.15 19.30
C ALA A 57 -1.84 5.07 19.40
N TYR A 58 -2.35 4.27 20.35
CA TYR A 58 -3.79 4.03 20.55
C TYR A 58 -4.63 5.30 20.60
N ARG A 59 -4.12 6.36 21.26
CA ARG A 59 -4.80 7.67 21.35
C ARG A 59 -5.13 8.34 20.01
N ASN A 60 -4.47 7.93 18.92
CA ASN A 60 -4.69 8.48 17.59
C ASN A 60 -5.74 7.68 16.80
N PHE A 61 -6.32 6.62 17.37
CA PHE A 61 -7.36 5.85 16.72
C PHE A 61 -8.69 6.03 17.42
N ASP A 62 -9.75 6.27 16.65
CA ASP A 62 -11.11 6.23 17.19
C ASP A 62 -11.53 4.76 17.32
N GLY A 63 -12.10 4.40 18.48
CA GLY A 63 -12.42 3.02 18.85
C GLY A 63 -13.60 2.41 18.08
N ALA A 64 -13.75 2.72 16.80
CA ALA A 64 -14.73 2.12 15.91
C ALA A 64 -14.45 0.62 15.65
N ASP A 65 -15.37 -0.05 14.96
CA ASP A 65 -15.38 -1.51 14.73
C ASP A 65 -14.10 -2.07 14.06
N MET A 66 -13.33 -1.23 13.39
CA MET A 66 -12.03 -1.56 12.79
C MET A 66 -11.07 -0.39 12.98
N GLN A 67 -9.83 -0.65 13.39
CA GLN A 67 -8.80 0.39 13.53
C GLN A 67 -7.41 -0.18 13.33
N GLY A 68 -6.48 0.65 12.85
CA GLY A 68 -5.07 0.28 12.78
C GLY A 68 -4.34 0.80 11.56
N CYS A 69 -3.06 0.44 11.46
CA CYS A 69 -2.18 0.81 10.37
C CYS A 69 -1.33 -0.38 9.94
N LEU A 70 -1.42 -0.75 8.66
CA LEU A 70 -0.59 -1.78 8.04
C LEU A 70 0.15 -1.22 6.83
N ASN A 71 1.38 -1.69 6.63
CA ASN A 71 2.17 -1.36 5.44
C ASN A 71 2.49 -2.65 4.69
N PHE A 72 2.33 -2.58 3.38
CA PHE A 72 2.55 -3.68 2.46
C PHE A 72 3.50 -3.22 1.37
N SER A 73 4.42 -4.09 0.99
CA SER A 73 5.32 -3.83 -0.13
C SER A 73 5.89 -5.15 -0.65
N PRO A 74 5.95 -5.33 -1.98
CA PRO A 74 6.63 -6.46 -2.59
C PRO A 74 8.16 -6.27 -2.58
N VAL A 75 8.64 -5.03 -2.40
CA VAL A 75 10.06 -4.67 -2.43
C VAL A 75 10.35 -3.52 -1.46
N TRP A 76 10.82 -3.88 -0.26
CA TRP A 76 11.07 -2.93 0.82
C TRP A 76 12.43 -3.16 1.46
N PHE A 77 13.21 -2.10 1.64
CA PHE A 77 14.42 -2.17 2.47
C PHE A 77 14.04 -2.22 3.95
N GLN A 78 14.21 -3.38 4.58
CA GLN A 78 13.72 -3.62 5.95
C GLN A 78 14.40 -2.75 7.02
N GLN A 79 15.50 -2.07 6.67
CA GLN A 79 16.19 -1.13 7.56
C GLN A 79 16.39 0.21 6.85
N GLY A 80 16.12 1.31 7.58
CA GLY A 80 16.48 2.66 7.15
C GLY A 80 17.96 3.02 7.39
N ARG A 81 18.86 2.03 7.44
CA ARG A 81 20.29 2.24 7.70
C ARG A 81 21.15 1.59 6.61
N ASN A 82 22.25 2.27 6.28
CA ASN A 82 23.24 1.95 5.25
C ASN A 82 24.06 0.68 5.56
N ALA A 83 23.42 -0.47 5.74
CA ALA A 83 24.13 -1.73 5.54
C ALA A 83 24.20 -1.96 4.02
N SER A 84 25.39 -1.83 3.43
CA SER A 84 25.65 -2.02 1.99
C SER A 84 25.29 -3.41 1.45
N THR A 85 24.75 -4.28 2.30
CA THR A 85 24.38 -5.67 2.03
C THR A 85 22.88 -5.93 2.20
N ALA A 86 22.08 -4.93 2.58
CA ALA A 86 20.64 -5.12 2.77
C ALA A 86 19.93 -5.13 1.41
N CYS A 87 19.60 -6.32 0.90
CA CYS A 87 18.74 -6.47 -0.26
C CYS A 87 17.30 -6.08 0.11
N PRO A 88 16.54 -5.50 -0.83
CA PRO A 88 15.13 -5.25 -0.57
C PRO A 88 14.38 -6.59 -0.51
N GLU A 89 13.37 -6.65 0.33
CA GLU A 89 12.59 -7.85 0.58
C GLU A 89 11.10 -7.55 0.63
N VAL A 90 10.30 -8.60 0.42
CA VAL A 90 8.87 -8.56 0.69
C VAL A 90 8.62 -8.21 2.16
N SER A 91 7.69 -7.27 2.40
CA SER A 91 7.21 -6.91 3.74
C SER A 91 6.81 -8.15 4.55
N THR A 92 7.07 -8.13 5.86
CA THR A 92 6.86 -9.30 6.74
C THR A 92 5.41 -9.80 6.73
N THR A 93 4.45 -8.89 6.59
CA THR A 93 3.01 -9.18 6.50
C THR A 93 2.65 -10.00 5.27
N LEU A 94 3.40 -9.89 4.17
CA LEU A 94 3.16 -10.59 2.89
C LEU A 94 3.95 -11.90 2.74
N LYS A 95 4.89 -12.19 3.64
CA LYS A 95 5.69 -13.43 3.59
C LYS A 95 4.78 -14.63 3.86
N ALA A 96 4.88 -15.70 3.06
CA ALA A 96 4.03 -16.90 3.20
C ALA A 96 4.16 -17.62 4.54
N ARG A 97 5.26 -17.38 5.29
CA ARG A 97 5.46 -17.91 6.65
C ARG A 97 4.68 -17.14 7.72
N ASN A 98 4.04 -16.03 7.35
CA ASN A 98 3.12 -15.34 8.24
C ASN A 98 1.93 -16.28 8.51
N PRO A 99 1.64 -16.65 9.77
CA PRO A 99 0.49 -17.48 10.09
C PRO A 99 -0.84 -16.82 9.71
N ASP A 100 -0.85 -15.49 9.58
CA ASP A 100 -1.98 -14.70 9.14
C ASP A 100 -1.91 -14.47 7.62
N GLN A 101 -2.64 -15.29 6.85
CA GLN A 101 -2.71 -15.17 5.39
C GLN A 101 -3.64 -14.05 4.92
N GLY A 102 -4.30 -13.34 5.83
CA GLY A 102 -5.26 -12.29 5.50
C GLY A 102 -4.68 -11.18 4.61
N SER A 103 -3.37 -10.95 4.67
CA SER A 103 -2.70 -9.96 3.80
C SER A 103 -2.69 -10.36 2.32
N ARG A 104 -2.62 -11.65 1.99
CA ARG A 104 -2.67 -12.14 0.61
C ARG A 104 -4.09 -12.11 0.07
N ASP A 105 -5.05 -12.56 0.89
CA ASP A 105 -6.46 -12.50 0.56
C ASP A 105 -6.91 -11.05 0.33
N TRP A 106 -6.42 -10.11 1.15
CA TRP A 106 -6.62 -8.68 0.94
C TRP A 106 -6.02 -8.21 -0.40
N LEU A 107 -4.80 -8.60 -0.75
CA LEU A 107 -4.21 -8.24 -2.05
C LEU A 107 -5.05 -8.74 -3.22
N GLU A 108 -5.47 -10.00 -3.19
CA GLU A 108 -6.31 -10.58 -4.25
C GLU A 108 -7.65 -9.86 -4.38
N GLN A 109 -8.30 -9.52 -3.25
CA GLN A 109 -9.54 -8.75 -3.25
C GLN A 109 -9.35 -7.30 -3.69
N MET A 110 -8.16 -6.71 -3.47
CA MET A 110 -7.81 -5.36 -3.89
C MET A 110 -7.52 -5.21 -5.37
N MET A 111 -7.49 -6.29 -6.17
CA MET A 111 -7.24 -6.23 -7.62
C MET A 111 -8.19 -5.26 -8.33
N VAL A 112 -9.50 -5.44 -8.16
CA VAL A 112 -10.50 -4.60 -8.83
C VAL A 112 -10.50 -3.17 -8.29
N PRO A 113 -10.53 -2.94 -6.96
CA PRO A 113 -10.44 -1.58 -6.42
C PRO A 113 -9.21 -0.81 -6.91
N SER A 114 -8.05 -1.45 -6.91
CA SER A 114 -6.81 -0.82 -7.33
C SER A 114 -6.81 -0.54 -8.83
N ALA A 115 -7.33 -1.45 -9.66
CA ALA A 115 -7.42 -1.21 -11.10
C ALA A 115 -8.23 0.06 -11.43
N VAL A 116 -9.31 0.33 -10.70
CA VAL A 116 -10.10 1.56 -10.87
C VAL A 116 -9.30 2.80 -10.45
N LEU A 117 -8.61 2.75 -9.31
CA LEU A 117 -7.76 3.85 -8.84
C LEU A 117 -6.59 4.13 -9.80
N LEU A 118 -5.97 3.07 -10.32
CA LEU A 118 -4.90 3.14 -11.31
C LEU A 118 -5.41 3.69 -12.65
N ALA A 119 -6.59 3.30 -13.10
CA ALA A 119 -7.21 3.85 -14.31
C ALA A 119 -7.47 5.36 -14.15
N ALA A 120 -7.95 5.79 -12.98
CA ALA A 120 -8.13 7.21 -12.69
C ALA A 120 -6.78 7.94 -12.69
N MET A 121 -5.72 7.35 -12.13
CA MET A 121 -4.38 7.92 -12.16
C MET A 121 -3.78 7.98 -13.57
N ALA A 122 -4.01 6.98 -14.41
CA ALA A 122 -3.56 7.00 -15.80
C ALA A 122 -4.17 8.16 -16.61
N ILE A 123 -5.37 8.63 -16.22
CA ILE A 123 -6.03 9.78 -16.83
C ILE A 123 -5.55 11.09 -16.19
N MET A 124 -5.50 11.16 -14.86
CA MET A 124 -5.20 12.40 -14.13
C MET A 124 -3.71 12.75 -14.08
N HIS A 125 -2.84 11.73 -14.08
CA HIS A 125 -1.39 11.83 -13.95
C HIS A 125 -0.68 10.77 -14.83
N PRO A 126 -0.78 10.88 -16.17
CA PRO A 126 -0.29 9.87 -17.10
C PRO A 126 1.22 9.61 -16.96
N ASP A 127 2.03 10.65 -16.77
CA ASP A 127 3.48 10.50 -16.61
C ASP A 127 3.85 9.73 -15.34
N LEU A 128 3.18 10.03 -14.22
CA LEU A 128 3.38 9.33 -12.96
C LEU A 128 2.97 7.85 -13.09
N TYR A 129 1.84 7.60 -13.75
CA TYR A 129 1.38 6.24 -14.02
C TYR A 129 2.41 5.46 -14.87
N ALA A 130 2.91 6.06 -15.96
CA ALA A 130 3.88 5.45 -16.85
C ALA A 130 5.19 5.11 -16.12
N VAL A 131 5.74 6.06 -15.36
CA VAL A 131 6.96 5.85 -14.56
C VAL A 131 6.74 4.76 -13.50
N GLY A 132 5.57 4.73 -12.85
CA GLY A 132 5.24 3.68 -11.89
C GLY A 132 5.17 2.28 -12.54
N CYS A 133 4.55 2.16 -13.71
CA CYS A 133 4.54 0.93 -14.49
C CYS A 133 5.96 0.47 -14.83
N GLU A 134 6.79 1.37 -15.36
CA GLU A 134 8.19 1.08 -15.69
C GLU A 134 8.97 0.62 -14.47
N ALA A 135 8.80 1.31 -13.33
CA ALA A 135 9.47 0.93 -12.08
C ALA A 135 9.10 -0.50 -11.63
N VAL A 136 7.81 -0.88 -11.65
CA VAL A 136 7.37 -2.24 -11.30
C VAL A 136 7.90 -3.27 -12.29
N ILE A 137 7.93 -2.95 -13.59
CA ILE A 137 8.49 -3.83 -14.64
C ILE A 137 9.98 -4.06 -14.41
N CYS A 138 10.76 -3.00 -14.20
CA CYS A 138 12.20 -3.12 -13.93
C CYS A 138 12.48 -3.92 -12.66
N LEU A 139 11.73 -3.68 -11.59
CA LEU A 139 11.86 -4.46 -10.35
C LEU A 139 11.59 -5.96 -10.58
N TYR A 140 10.66 -6.30 -11.45
CA TYR A 140 10.35 -7.68 -11.76
C TYR A 140 11.37 -8.30 -12.73
N GLN A 141 11.62 -7.67 -13.87
CA GLN A 141 12.43 -8.21 -14.97
C GLN A 141 13.93 -8.11 -14.73
N ASP A 142 14.39 -7.02 -14.13
CA ASP A 142 15.83 -6.73 -14.01
C ASP A 142 16.38 -7.11 -12.63
N LEU A 143 15.52 -7.15 -11.60
CA LEU A 143 15.93 -7.47 -10.23
C LEU A 143 15.43 -8.86 -9.78
N ALA A 144 14.11 -9.08 -9.73
CA ALA A 144 13.56 -10.26 -9.08
C ALA A 144 13.75 -11.57 -9.88
N VAL A 145 13.45 -11.55 -11.19
CA VAL A 145 13.56 -12.73 -12.06
C VAL A 145 15.02 -13.20 -12.23
N PRO A 146 16.01 -12.34 -12.51
CA PRO A 146 17.39 -12.78 -12.72
C PRO A 146 18.05 -13.40 -11.48
N HIS A 147 17.56 -13.06 -10.29
CA HIS A 147 18.08 -13.56 -9.01
C HIS A 147 17.15 -14.58 -8.33
N SER A 148 16.17 -15.15 -9.05
CA SER A 148 15.17 -16.06 -8.49
C SER A 148 15.71 -17.39 -7.95
N ASP A 149 17.01 -17.68 -8.13
CA ASP A 149 17.69 -18.78 -7.42
C ASP A 149 17.78 -18.52 -5.91
N ASP A 150 17.78 -17.25 -5.49
CA ASP A 150 17.70 -16.87 -4.09
C ASP A 150 16.22 -16.83 -3.63
N PRO A 151 15.87 -17.49 -2.51
CA PRO A 151 14.49 -17.56 -2.01
C PRO A 151 13.82 -16.21 -1.75
N ALA A 152 14.58 -15.17 -1.38
CA ALA A 152 14.04 -13.84 -1.15
C ALA A 152 13.61 -13.17 -2.46
N PHE A 153 14.42 -13.31 -3.51
CA PHE A 153 14.12 -12.78 -4.84
C PHE A 153 13.03 -13.59 -5.56
N ALA A 154 13.01 -14.92 -5.40
CA ALA A 154 11.88 -15.75 -5.85
C ALA A 154 10.56 -15.27 -5.22
N LYS A 155 10.59 -14.92 -3.93
CA LYS A 155 9.41 -14.41 -3.22
C LYS A 155 9.01 -13.02 -3.69
N MET A 156 9.99 -12.15 -3.95
CA MET A 156 9.77 -10.84 -4.55
C MET A 156 9.09 -10.97 -5.92
N ALA A 157 9.57 -11.87 -6.79
CA ALA A 157 8.98 -12.10 -8.09
C ALA A 157 7.52 -12.59 -7.98
N GLU A 158 7.23 -13.50 -7.05
CA GLU A 158 5.86 -13.94 -6.75
C GLU A 158 4.96 -12.76 -6.31
N MET A 159 5.45 -11.91 -5.41
CA MET A 159 4.66 -10.77 -4.90
C MET A 159 4.48 -9.66 -5.92
N LEU A 160 5.50 -9.36 -6.73
CA LEU A 160 5.37 -8.39 -7.82
C LEU A 160 4.33 -8.82 -8.86
N ARG A 161 4.16 -10.13 -9.11
CA ARG A 161 3.09 -10.65 -9.98
C ARG A 161 1.69 -10.45 -9.42
N LEU A 162 1.54 -10.49 -8.10
CA LEU A 162 0.26 -10.34 -7.41
C LEU A 162 0.02 -8.89 -6.94
N TRP A 163 0.91 -7.96 -7.29
CA TRP A 163 0.86 -6.61 -6.76
C TRP A 163 -0.09 -5.71 -7.57
N PRO A 164 -1.16 -5.16 -6.97
CA PRO A 164 -2.21 -4.46 -7.72
C PRO A 164 -1.90 -3.00 -8.06
N SER A 165 -0.68 -2.51 -7.83
CA SER A 165 -0.35 -1.09 -7.87
C SER A 165 0.91 -0.79 -8.66
N VAL A 166 0.97 0.40 -9.24
CA VAL A 166 2.20 0.97 -9.84
C VAL A 166 3.14 1.59 -8.80
N PHE A 167 2.68 1.71 -7.55
CA PHE A 167 3.50 2.14 -6.42
C PHE A 167 4.12 0.94 -5.71
N THR A 168 5.35 1.04 -5.22
CA THR A 168 6.04 -0.07 -4.55
C THR A 168 5.62 -0.30 -3.10
N ALA A 169 4.66 0.47 -2.59
CA ALA A 169 4.13 0.32 -1.24
C ALA A 169 2.66 0.72 -1.17
N ALA A 170 1.94 0.09 -0.24
CA ALA A 170 0.57 0.44 0.13
C ALA A 170 0.49 0.55 1.66
N SER A 171 -0.11 1.63 2.15
CA SER A 171 -0.41 1.81 3.57
C SER A 171 -1.92 1.82 3.75
N VAL A 172 -2.42 0.94 4.61
CA VAL A 172 -3.83 0.89 5.00
C VAL A 172 -3.92 1.50 6.39
N MET A 173 -4.60 2.63 6.51
CA MET A 173 -4.85 3.32 7.77
C MET A 173 -6.35 3.43 7.97
N VAL A 174 -6.86 2.83 9.05
CA VAL A 174 -8.30 2.83 9.38
C VAL A 174 -8.49 3.57 10.68
N ASN A 175 -9.38 4.56 10.69
CA ASN A 175 -9.77 5.34 11.85
C ASN A 175 -8.61 6.00 12.60
N CYS A 176 -7.55 6.36 11.86
CA CYS A 176 -6.39 7.10 12.37
C CYS A 176 -6.61 8.61 12.21
N SER A 177 -6.57 9.32 13.33
CA SER A 177 -6.49 10.77 13.39
C SER A 177 -5.03 11.20 13.42
N THR A 178 -4.60 11.92 12.38
CA THR A 178 -3.35 12.67 12.41
C THR A 178 -3.48 13.87 13.36
N PRO A 179 -2.55 14.06 14.31
CA PRO A 179 -2.52 15.24 15.19
C PRO A 179 -2.38 16.57 14.46
#